data_AF-A0A455AGZ7-F1
#
_entry.id   AF-A0A455AGZ7-F1
#
_cell.length_a   1.000
_cell.length_b   1.000
_cell.length_c   1.000
_cell.angle_alpha   90.00
_cell.angle_beta   90.00
_cell.angle_gamma   90.00
#
_symmetry.space_group_name_H-M   'P 1'
#
loop_
_entity.id
_entity.type
_entity.pdbx_description
1 polymer ?
#
loop_
_entity_poly.entity_id
_entity_poly.type
_entity_poly.pdbx_seq_one_letter_code
_entity_poly.pdbx_strand_id
1 'polypeptide(L)'
;MASERLPSRPACLLVASGAAEGVSAQSFVHCFTLASAAFNLQVATPGGKTMDFVDVNESNARWVQDFRLKAYASPAKLESIDGARYHALLIPSCPGALADLASSGSLARILQHFRSESKPICAVGHGVAALCCATNEDRSWVFQGYSVTGPSVYELVRAPGFAHLPLVVEDFVKDAGACFSVHGFKRDGDPVLRPGWTLGWMPQCHHVPSDAERNAFNCGYDSRPCPGGLGS
;
A
#
# COMPACT_ATOMS: atom_id res chain seq x y z
N MET A 1 -12.06 -39.91 14.49
CA MET A 1 -11.44 -39.19 13.36
C MET A 1 -11.45 -37.71 13.73
N ALA A 2 -10.28 -37.14 14.03
CA ALA A 2 -10.19 -35.70 14.23
C ALA A 2 -10.50 -35.03 12.89
N SER A 3 -11.55 -34.20 12.86
CA SER A 3 -11.79 -33.31 11.74
C SER A 3 -10.63 -32.34 11.70
N GLU A 4 -9.70 -32.55 10.77
CA GLU A 4 -8.68 -31.56 10.43
C GLU A 4 -9.43 -30.32 9.96
N ARG A 5 -9.61 -29.35 10.86
CA ARG A 5 -10.03 -28.00 10.49
C ARG A 5 -8.95 -27.49 9.57
N LEU A 6 -9.27 -27.36 8.28
CA LEU A 6 -8.45 -26.57 7.35
C LEU A 6 -8.12 -25.24 8.05
N PRO A 7 -6.84 -24.83 8.11
CA PRO A 7 -6.48 -23.57 8.75
C PRO A 7 -7.29 -22.45 8.09
N SER A 8 -7.99 -21.65 8.90
CA SER A 8 -8.72 -20.49 8.41
C SER A 8 -7.74 -19.56 7.70
N ARG A 9 -8.05 -19.19 6.46
CA ARG A 9 -7.19 -18.30 5.66
C ARG A 9 -6.91 -17.01 6.45
N PRO A 10 -5.66 -16.52 6.49
CA PRO A 10 -5.33 -15.29 7.20
C PRO A 10 -6.14 -14.12 6.62
N ALA A 11 -6.55 -13.20 7.49
CA ALA A 11 -7.30 -12.02 7.07
C ALA A 11 -6.35 -10.92 6.56
N CYS A 12 -6.67 -10.31 5.43
CA CYS A 12 -5.92 -9.18 4.87
C CYS A 12 -6.87 -7.99 4.70
N LEU A 13 -6.45 -6.83 5.21
CA LEU A 13 -7.16 -5.58 5.04
C LEU A 13 -6.69 -4.92 3.74
N LEU A 14 -7.60 -4.66 2.82
CA LEU A 14 -7.34 -3.90 1.61
C LEU A 14 -7.91 -2.48 1.79
N VAL A 15 -7.03 -1.50 1.97
CA VAL A 15 -7.44 -0.10 2.15
C VAL A 15 -7.36 0.62 0.82
N ALA A 16 -8.43 1.32 0.45
CA ALA A 16 -8.49 2.12 -0.76
C ALA A 16 -9.08 3.51 -0.47
N SER A 17 -8.87 4.45 -1.38
CA SER A 17 -9.43 5.79 -1.27
C SER A 17 -10.92 5.81 -1.63
N GLY A 18 -11.68 6.65 -0.92
CA GLY A 18 -13.06 7.00 -1.24
C GLY A 18 -13.19 8.43 -1.80
N ALA A 19 -12.07 9.04 -2.19
CA ALA A 19 -12.03 10.37 -2.81
C ALA A 19 -12.34 10.33 -4.31
N ALA A 20 -12.60 11.50 -4.90
CA ALA A 20 -13.05 11.63 -6.30
C ALA A 20 -11.95 11.27 -7.32
N GLU A 21 -10.68 11.43 -6.94
CA GLU A 21 -9.51 11.05 -7.73
C GLU A 21 -9.35 9.52 -7.81
N GLY A 22 -10.09 8.78 -6.98
CA GLY A 22 -10.36 7.36 -7.14
C GLY A 22 -9.17 6.42 -6.94
N VAL A 23 -9.37 5.21 -7.45
CA VAL A 23 -8.48 4.05 -7.32
C VAL A 23 -8.11 3.55 -8.72
N SER A 24 -6.83 3.30 -8.98
CA SER A 24 -6.41 2.77 -10.29
C SER A 24 -7.01 1.37 -10.50
N ALA A 25 -7.83 1.23 -11.55
CA ALA A 25 -8.52 -0.02 -11.87
C ALA A 25 -7.53 -1.17 -12.03
N GLN A 26 -6.46 -0.96 -12.79
CA GLN A 26 -5.45 -1.98 -13.08
C GLN A 26 -4.76 -2.46 -11.78
N SER A 27 -4.31 -1.52 -10.94
CA SER A 27 -3.64 -1.85 -9.69
C SER A 27 -4.58 -2.57 -8.72
N PHE A 28 -5.83 -2.13 -8.59
CA PHE A 28 -6.81 -2.75 -7.71
C PHE A 28 -7.18 -4.16 -8.18
N VAL A 29 -7.45 -4.36 -9.48
CA VAL A 29 -7.74 -5.70 -10.05
C VAL A 29 -6.63 -6.68 -9.69
N HIS A 30 -5.37 -6.27 -9.87
CA HIS A 30 -4.23 -7.12 -9.60
C HIS A 30 -4.07 -7.43 -8.11
N CYS A 31 -4.08 -6.38 -7.26
CA CYS A 31 -3.98 -6.50 -5.81
C CYS A 31 -5.08 -7.40 -5.25
N PHE A 32 -6.33 -7.15 -5.66
CA PHE A 32 -7.49 -7.93 -5.22
C PHE A 32 -7.39 -9.39 -5.69
N THR A 33 -7.04 -9.63 -6.96
CA THR A 33 -6.96 -10.99 -7.51
C THR A 33 -5.87 -11.81 -6.81
N LEU A 34 -4.68 -11.25 -6.62
CA LEU A 34 -3.59 -11.93 -5.90
C LEU A 34 -3.95 -12.18 -4.44
N ALA A 35 -4.38 -11.14 -3.72
CA ALA A 35 -4.63 -11.24 -2.30
C ALA A 35 -5.84 -12.14 -2.01
N SER A 36 -6.88 -12.13 -2.87
CA SER A 36 -8.07 -13.00 -2.71
C SER A 36 -7.79 -14.48 -2.96
N ALA A 37 -6.63 -14.85 -3.50
CA ALA A 37 -6.19 -16.24 -3.63
C ALA A 37 -5.56 -16.79 -2.33
N ALA A 38 -4.91 -15.92 -1.54
CA ALA A 38 -4.21 -16.32 -0.30
C ALA A 38 -4.96 -15.93 0.99
N PHE A 39 -5.63 -14.77 1.01
CA PHE A 39 -6.24 -14.18 2.21
C PHE A 39 -7.77 -14.08 2.15
N ASN A 40 -8.40 -14.04 3.33
CA ASN A 40 -9.75 -13.53 3.46
C ASN A 40 -9.70 -11.99 3.43
N LEU A 41 -10.22 -11.37 2.36
CA LEU A 41 -10.12 -9.94 2.17
C LEU A 41 -11.24 -9.19 2.88
N GLN A 42 -10.90 -8.03 3.42
CA GLN A 42 -11.87 -7.00 3.75
C GLN A 42 -11.44 -5.69 3.09
N VAL A 43 -12.32 -5.12 2.29
CA VAL A 43 -12.08 -3.80 1.68
C VAL A 43 -12.57 -2.73 2.65
N ALA A 44 -11.76 -1.70 2.88
CA ALA A 44 -12.13 -0.56 3.70
C ALA A 44 -11.74 0.76 3.02
N THR A 45 -12.59 1.76 3.21
CA THR A 45 -12.38 3.14 2.73
C THR A 45 -12.75 4.13 3.84
N PRO A 46 -12.21 5.35 3.84
CA PRO A 46 -12.64 6.40 4.76
C PRO A 46 -14.16 6.62 4.70
N GLY A 47 -14.82 6.56 5.85
CA GLY A 47 -16.28 6.66 5.97
C GLY A 47 -17.08 5.51 5.35
N GLY A 48 -16.44 4.49 4.79
CA GLY A 48 -17.09 3.39 4.05
C GLY A 48 -17.66 3.84 2.71
N LYS A 49 -17.10 4.90 2.12
CA LYS A 49 -17.49 5.40 0.80
C LYS A 49 -17.20 4.38 -0.29
N THR A 50 -18.09 4.27 -1.26
CA THR A 50 -17.84 3.47 -2.46
C THR A 50 -16.63 4.00 -3.21
N MET A 51 -15.84 3.11 -3.80
CA MET A 51 -14.67 3.48 -4.59
C MET A 51 -15.06 3.83 -6.02
N ASP A 52 -14.48 4.90 -6.54
CA ASP A 52 -14.46 5.18 -7.97
C ASP A 52 -13.18 4.67 -8.59
N PHE A 53 -13.29 4.08 -9.79
CA PHE A 53 -12.16 3.52 -10.51
C PHE A 53 -11.72 4.46 -11.62
N VAL A 54 -10.41 4.77 -11.64
CA VAL A 54 -9.74 5.50 -12.72
C VAL A 54 -8.94 4.55 -13.61
N ASP A 55 -8.54 5.02 -14.79
CA ASP A 55 -7.81 4.23 -15.80
C ASP A 55 -8.54 2.95 -16.22
N VAL A 56 -9.88 3.00 -16.26
CA VAL A 56 -10.70 1.91 -16.78
C VAL A 56 -10.56 1.86 -18.30
N ASN A 57 -10.21 0.69 -18.82
CA ASN A 57 -10.01 0.44 -20.25
C ASN A 57 -10.62 -0.91 -20.64
N GLU A 58 -10.54 -1.27 -21.92
CA GLU A 58 -11.14 -2.51 -22.45
C GLU A 58 -10.67 -3.78 -21.72
N SER A 59 -9.42 -3.81 -21.23
CA SER A 59 -8.84 -4.98 -20.57
C SER A 59 -9.38 -5.22 -19.16
N ASN A 60 -9.88 -4.18 -18.48
CA ASN A 60 -10.32 -4.26 -17.08
C ASN A 60 -11.79 -3.85 -16.86
N ALA A 61 -12.47 -3.29 -17.86
CA ALA A 61 -13.83 -2.79 -17.76
C ALA A 61 -14.82 -3.86 -17.29
N ARG A 62 -14.76 -5.07 -17.87
CA ARG A 62 -15.63 -6.19 -17.45
C ARG A 62 -15.41 -6.55 -15.99
N TRP A 63 -14.15 -6.65 -15.55
CA TRP A 63 -13.84 -6.97 -14.16
C TRP A 63 -14.39 -5.93 -13.19
N VAL A 64 -14.24 -4.64 -13.53
CA VAL A 64 -14.76 -3.53 -12.70
C VAL A 64 -16.28 -3.59 -12.59
N GLN A 65 -16.98 -3.86 -13.69
CA GLN A 65 -18.44 -4.04 -13.69
C GLN A 65 -18.85 -5.21 -12.79
N ASP A 66 -18.19 -6.37 -12.93
CA ASP A 66 -18.47 -7.55 -12.10
C ASP A 66 -18.14 -7.30 -10.62
N PHE A 67 -17.05 -6.59 -10.33
CA PHE A 67 -16.65 -6.23 -8.98
C PHE A 67 -17.72 -5.37 -8.28
N ARG A 68 -18.32 -4.40 -8.98
CA ARG A 68 -19.37 -3.53 -8.44
C ARG A 68 -20.63 -4.28 -7.97
N LEU A 69 -20.84 -5.51 -8.43
CA LEU A 69 -21.96 -6.36 -8.02
C LEU A 69 -21.63 -7.25 -6.80
N LYS A 70 -20.36 -7.30 -6.37
CA LYS A 70 -19.91 -8.13 -5.24
C LYS A 70 -20.09 -7.38 -3.92
N ALA A 71 -20.21 -8.13 -2.83
CA ALA A 71 -20.25 -7.57 -1.48
C ALA A 71 -19.05 -6.64 -1.17
N TYR A 72 -17.88 -6.91 -1.75
CA TYR A 72 -16.67 -6.09 -1.61
C TYR A 72 -16.80 -4.67 -2.18
N ALA A 73 -17.79 -4.40 -3.04
CA ALA A 73 -18.07 -3.06 -3.54
C ALA A 73 -18.76 -2.16 -2.49
N SER A 74 -19.19 -2.74 -1.37
CA SER A 74 -19.63 -2.02 -0.18
C SER A 74 -18.54 -2.11 0.90
N PRO A 75 -17.54 -1.20 0.87
CA PRO A 75 -16.40 -1.28 1.77
C PRO A 75 -16.81 -0.97 3.22
N ALA A 76 -16.06 -1.55 4.15
CA ALA A 76 -16.18 -1.22 5.56
C ALA A 76 -15.66 0.21 5.82
N LYS A 77 -16.20 0.84 6.86
CA LYS A 77 -15.72 2.14 7.34
C LYS A 77 -14.33 1.96 7.95
N LEU A 78 -13.33 2.67 7.42
CA LEU A 78 -11.96 2.59 7.92
C LEU A 78 -11.86 2.92 9.42
N GLU A 79 -12.72 3.82 9.89
CA GLU A 79 -12.79 4.28 11.28
C GLU A 79 -13.27 3.20 12.25
N SER A 80 -13.98 2.16 11.77
CA SER A 80 -14.46 1.04 12.59
C SER A 80 -13.56 -0.20 12.51
N ILE A 81 -12.44 -0.10 11.80
CA ILE A 81 -11.50 -1.20 11.62
C ILE A 81 -10.60 -1.32 12.85
N ASP A 82 -10.61 -2.52 13.43
CA ASP A 82 -9.58 -2.95 14.39
C ASP A 82 -8.45 -3.66 13.64
N GLY A 83 -7.27 -3.05 13.62
CA GLY A 83 -6.07 -3.56 12.96
C GLY A 83 -5.59 -4.91 13.51
N ALA A 84 -5.94 -5.25 14.76
CA ALA A 84 -5.53 -6.50 15.40
C ALA A 84 -6.08 -7.74 14.68
N ARG A 85 -7.23 -7.62 14.00
CA ARG A 85 -7.92 -8.72 13.32
C ARG A 85 -7.25 -9.17 12.02
N TYR A 86 -6.31 -8.38 11.50
CA TYR A 86 -5.68 -8.64 10.20
C TYR A 86 -4.21 -9.00 10.37
N HIS A 87 -3.75 -9.79 9.41
CA HIS A 87 -2.39 -10.31 9.32
C HIS A 87 -1.58 -9.53 8.30
N ALA A 88 -2.22 -8.96 7.28
CA ALA A 88 -1.59 -8.15 6.25
C ALA A 88 -2.44 -6.92 5.90
N LEU A 89 -1.77 -5.85 5.49
CA LEU A 89 -2.36 -4.62 4.97
C LEU A 89 -1.91 -4.40 3.54
N LEU A 90 -2.86 -4.17 2.64
CA LEU A 90 -2.63 -3.94 1.23
C LEU A 90 -3.27 -2.61 0.80
N ILE A 91 -2.51 -1.76 0.14
CA ILE A 91 -2.93 -0.46 -0.36
C ILE A 91 -2.59 -0.41 -1.86
N PRO A 92 -3.55 -0.61 -2.77
CA PRO A 92 -3.30 -0.51 -4.21
C PRO A 92 -2.99 0.94 -4.60
N SER A 93 -2.54 1.15 -5.83
CA SER A 93 -2.37 2.50 -6.37
C SER A 93 -3.70 3.22 -6.43
N CYS A 94 -3.86 4.24 -5.59
CA CYS A 94 -5.04 5.08 -5.54
C CYS A 94 -4.61 6.55 -5.55
N PRO A 95 -4.77 7.28 -6.67
CA PRO A 95 -4.47 8.71 -6.73
C PRO A 95 -5.19 9.51 -5.63
N GLY A 96 -6.42 9.10 -5.28
CA GLY A 96 -7.18 9.69 -4.17
C GLY A 96 -6.55 9.53 -2.78
N ALA A 97 -5.55 8.66 -2.61
CA ALA A 97 -4.87 8.50 -1.31
C ALA A 97 -4.27 9.81 -0.79
N LEU A 98 -3.84 10.71 -1.68
CA LEU A 98 -3.34 12.03 -1.29
C LEU A 98 -4.41 12.91 -0.68
N ALA A 99 -5.67 12.72 -1.07
CA ALA A 99 -6.79 13.54 -0.63
C ALA A 99 -7.38 13.05 0.71
N ASP A 100 -7.47 11.74 0.95
CA ASP A 100 -8.14 11.20 2.14
C ASP A 100 -7.31 10.25 3.02
N LEU A 101 -6.39 9.46 2.46
CA LEU A 101 -5.59 8.50 3.23
C LEU A 101 -4.33 9.13 3.86
N ALA A 102 -3.65 10.04 3.16
CA ALA A 102 -2.39 10.65 3.59
C ALA A 102 -2.49 11.47 4.89
N SER A 103 -3.70 11.87 5.26
CA SER A 103 -4.00 12.59 6.52
C SER A 103 -4.99 11.84 7.41
N SER A 104 -5.20 10.54 7.19
CA SER A 104 -6.19 9.76 7.95
C SER A 104 -5.65 9.33 9.31
N GLY A 105 -6.25 9.84 10.39
CA GLY A 105 -5.91 9.41 11.75
C GLY A 105 -6.26 7.94 12.03
N SER A 106 -7.34 7.42 11.41
CA SER A 106 -7.71 6.00 11.53
C SER A 106 -6.69 5.10 10.84
N LEU A 107 -6.23 5.47 9.64
CA LEU A 107 -5.17 4.72 8.97
C LEU A 107 -3.85 4.80 9.74
N ALA A 108 -3.49 5.98 10.27
CA ALA A 108 -2.28 6.15 11.07
C ALA A 108 -2.23 5.17 12.24
N ARG A 109 -3.35 5.02 12.97
CA ARG A 109 -3.47 4.05 14.08
C ARG A 109 -3.29 2.60 13.61
N ILE A 110 -3.87 2.24 12.46
CA ILE A 110 -3.72 0.89 11.89
C ILE A 110 -2.26 0.65 11.50
N LEU A 111 -1.63 1.58 10.79
CA LEU A 111 -0.23 1.48 10.38
C LEU A 111 0.73 1.37 11.57
N GLN A 112 0.53 2.16 12.62
CA GLN A 112 1.29 2.08 13.85
C GLN A 112 1.16 0.70 14.51
N HIS A 113 -0.06 0.15 14.59
CA HIS A 113 -0.28 -1.19 15.12
C HIS A 113 0.40 -2.27 14.27
N PHE A 114 0.31 -2.17 12.95
CA PHE A 114 1.00 -3.10 12.06
C PHE A 114 2.52 -3.04 12.26
N ARG A 115 3.07 -1.84 12.41
CA ARG A 115 4.50 -1.62 12.68
C ARG A 115 4.91 -2.18 14.04
N SER A 116 4.13 -1.97 15.11
CA SER A 116 4.44 -2.49 16.45
C SER A 116 4.41 -4.01 16.50
N GLU A 117 3.48 -4.63 15.78
CA GLU A 117 3.33 -6.09 15.69
C GLU A 117 4.20 -6.74 14.62
N SER A 118 5.04 -5.96 13.92
CA SER A 118 5.84 -6.45 12.78
C SER A 118 4.99 -7.17 11.71
N LYS A 119 3.78 -6.68 11.46
CA LYS A 119 2.87 -7.22 10.44
C LYS A 119 3.18 -6.60 9.07
N PRO A 120 3.04 -7.37 7.98
CA PRO A 120 3.31 -6.87 6.64
C PRO A 120 2.34 -5.78 6.19
N ILE A 121 2.92 -4.75 5.58
CA ILE A 121 2.23 -3.65 4.90
C ILE A 121 2.76 -3.62 3.47
N CYS A 122 1.86 -3.58 2.50
CA CYS A 122 2.19 -3.45 1.09
C CYS A 122 1.43 -2.26 0.51
N ALA A 123 2.15 -1.27 0.00
CA ALA A 123 1.58 -0.11 -0.67
C ALA A 123 2.16 0.03 -2.08
N VAL A 124 1.30 0.31 -3.06
CA VAL A 124 1.67 0.33 -4.48
C VAL A 124 1.38 1.70 -5.09
N GLY A 125 2.32 2.24 -5.87
CA GLY A 125 2.11 3.49 -6.62
C GLY A 125 1.67 4.65 -5.74
N HIS A 126 0.57 5.32 -6.11
CA HIS A 126 0.01 6.44 -5.33
C HIS A 126 -0.51 6.01 -3.94
N GLY A 127 -0.77 4.73 -3.72
CA GLY A 127 -1.15 4.20 -2.41
C GLY A 127 -0.08 4.39 -1.33
N VAL A 128 1.17 4.61 -1.73
CA VAL A 128 2.28 4.93 -0.81
C VAL A 128 2.05 6.25 -0.06
N ALA A 129 1.31 7.19 -0.64
CA ALA A 129 0.91 8.42 0.03
C ALA A 129 0.17 8.14 1.35
N ALA A 130 -0.56 7.03 1.42
CA ALA A 130 -1.29 6.60 2.60
C ALA A 130 -0.37 6.33 3.82
N LEU A 131 0.90 6.00 3.59
CA LEU A 131 1.87 5.79 4.67
C LEU A 131 2.27 7.09 5.38
N CYS A 132 2.06 8.25 4.75
CA CYS A 132 2.50 9.54 5.27
C CYS A 132 1.72 10.00 6.51
N CYS A 133 0.51 9.46 6.73
CA CYS A 133 -0.30 9.79 7.91
C CYS A 133 0.29 9.27 9.23
N ALA A 134 1.15 8.24 9.18
CA ALA A 134 1.65 7.55 10.36
C ALA A 134 2.88 8.25 10.95
N THR A 135 2.68 9.13 11.90
CA THR A 135 3.74 9.83 12.65
C THR A 135 3.72 9.44 14.13
N ASN A 136 4.88 9.46 14.79
CA ASN A 136 5.00 9.26 16.24
C ASN A 136 4.63 10.56 16.99
N GLU A 137 4.58 10.50 18.33
CA GLU A 137 4.25 11.67 19.17
C GLU A 137 5.25 12.83 19.01
N ASP A 138 6.53 12.51 18.75
CA ASP A 138 7.60 13.47 18.46
C ASP A 138 7.56 14.00 17.02
N ARG A 139 6.52 13.66 16.25
CA ARG A 139 6.32 13.96 14.82
C ARG A 139 7.30 13.26 13.87
N SER A 140 8.16 12.37 14.35
CA SER A 140 8.98 11.54 13.47
C SER A 140 8.09 10.57 12.69
N TRP A 141 8.47 10.28 11.45
CA TRP A 141 7.71 9.35 10.63
C TRP A 141 7.89 7.91 11.12
N VAL A 142 6.81 7.14 11.19
CA VAL A 142 6.83 5.75 11.69
C VAL A 142 7.74 4.86 10.85
N PHE A 143 7.92 5.20 9.57
CA PHE A 143 8.73 4.45 8.62
C PHE A 143 10.07 5.15 8.30
N GLN A 144 10.59 5.94 9.24
CA GLN A 144 11.96 6.46 9.15
C GLN A 144 12.98 5.32 8.98
N GLY A 145 13.93 5.50 8.08
CA GLY A 145 14.95 4.49 7.75
C GLY A 145 14.48 3.34 6.84
N TYR A 146 13.23 3.35 6.39
CA TYR A 146 12.75 2.38 5.39
C TYR A 146 13.06 2.84 3.97
N SER A 147 13.17 1.86 3.07
CA SER A 147 13.21 2.10 1.63
C SER A 147 11.81 2.03 1.05
N VAL A 148 11.39 3.11 0.40
CA VAL A 148 10.05 3.28 -0.16
C VAL A 148 10.20 3.71 -1.62
N THR A 149 9.26 3.27 -2.44
CA THR A 149 9.23 3.59 -3.87
C THR A 149 7.86 4.11 -4.22
N GLY A 150 7.78 5.11 -5.08
CA GLY A 150 6.51 5.68 -5.49
C GLY A 150 6.61 6.47 -6.79
N PRO A 151 5.51 7.13 -7.20
CA PRO A 151 5.52 8.07 -8.30
C PRO A 151 6.54 9.17 -8.02
N SER A 152 7.43 9.40 -8.98
CA SER A 152 8.46 10.42 -8.86
C SER A 152 7.91 11.82 -9.12
N VAL A 153 8.59 12.85 -8.61
CA VAL A 153 8.27 14.24 -8.95
C VAL A 153 8.26 14.45 -10.47
N TYR A 154 9.19 13.81 -11.19
CA TYR A 154 9.27 13.90 -12.64
C TYR A 154 8.02 13.36 -13.35
N GLU A 155 7.44 12.26 -12.86
CA GLU A 155 6.19 11.71 -13.37
C GLU A 155 5.00 12.59 -12.97
N LEU A 156 4.98 13.07 -11.72
CA LEU A 156 3.88 13.88 -11.17
C LEU A 156 3.77 15.26 -11.83
N VAL A 157 4.88 15.92 -12.18
CA VAL A 157 4.89 17.23 -12.86
C VAL A 157 4.15 17.21 -14.19
N ARG A 158 4.05 16.05 -14.84
CA ARG A 158 3.34 15.87 -16.11
C ARG A 158 1.84 15.64 -15.92
N ALA A 159 1.40 15.35 -14.69
CA ALA A 159 0.00 15.10 -14.39
C ALA A 159 -0.78 16.42 -14.24
N PRO A 160 -2.00 16.51 -14.78
CA PRO A 160 -2.88 17.65 -14.50
C PRO A 160 -3.17 17.69 -12.99
N GLY A 161 -3.00 18.86 -12.38
CA GLY A 161 -3.24 19.04 -10.94
C GLY A 161 -2.01 18.92 -10.04
N PHE A 162 -0.80 18.73 -10.60
CA PHE A 162 0.46 18.74 -9.82
C PHE A 162 0.57 19.93 -8.86
N ALA A 163 0.25 21.13 -9.34
CA ALA A 163 0.32 22.37 -8.57
C ALA A 163 -0.66 22.43 -7.38
N HIS A 164 -1.62 21.52 -7.30
CA HIS A 164 -2.63 21.44 -6.26
C HIS A 164 -2.47 20.20 -5.36
N LEU A 165 -1.42 19.41 -5.56
CA LEU A 165 -1.18 18.25 -4.71
C LEU A 165 -0.93 18.69 -3.27
N PRO A 166 -1.61 18.09 -2.27
CA PRO A 166 -1.43 18.44 -0.86
C PRO A 166 -0.09 17.94 -0.33
N LEU A 167 0.50 16.95 -0.99
CA LEU A 167 1.72 16.27 -0.58
C LEU A 167 2.44 15.71 -1.81
N VAL A 168 3.76 15.88 -1.85
CA VAL A 168 4.64 15.19 -2.79
C VAL A 168 5.36 14.10 -1.99
N VAL A 169 5.02 12.83 -2.28
CA VAL A 169 5.51 11.67 -1.49
C VAL A 169 7.03 11.56 -1.52
N GLU A 170 7.65 11.81 -2.68
CA GLU A 170 9.11 11.77 -2.81
C GLU A 170 9.80 12.76 -1.87
N ASP A 171 9.30 14.00 -1.80
CA ASP A 171 9.86 15.05 -0.94
C ASP A 171 9.62 14.71 0.54
N PHE A 172 8.39 14.27 0.88
CA PHE A 172 8.05 13.85 2.24
C PHE A 172 8.95 12.72 2.75
N VAL A 173 9.16 11.67 1.94
CA VAL A 173 9.99 10.51 2.33
C VAL A 173 11.44 10.93 2.56
N LYS A 174 11.98 11.82 1.70
CA LYS A 174 13.34 12.34 1.85
C LYS A 174 13.48 13.23 3.08
N ASP A 175 12.55 14.14 3.31
CA ASP A 175 12.54 15.04 4.48
C ASP A 175 12.37 14.26 5.79
N ALA A 176 11.62 13.15 5.76
CA ALA A 176 11.44 12.25 6.89
C ALA A 176 12.64 11.31 7.15
N GLY A 177 13.73 11.42 6.38
CA GLY A 177 14.95 10.63 6.57
C GLY A 177 14.82 9.17 6.13
N ALA A 178 13.97 8.88 5.15
CA ALA A 178 13.83 7.56 4.54
C ALA A 178 14.41 7.53 3.12
N CYS A 179 14.69 6.34 2.61
CA CYS A 179 15.23 6.17 1.26
C CYS A 179 14.10 6.12 0.24
N PHE A 180 14.10 7.05 -0.70
CA PHE A 180 13.18 7.02 -1.84
C PHE A 180 13.87 6.47 -3.10
N SER A 181 13.31 5.42 -3.68
CA SER A 181 13.74 4.92 -4.99
C SER A 181 12.66 5.16 -6.05
N VAL A 182 13.09 5.75 -7.16
CA VAL A 182 12.24 6.16 -8.28
C VAL A 182 11.70 4.96 -9.03
N HIS A 183 10.45 5.02 -9.51
CA HIS A 183 9.96 4.04 -10.49
C HIS A 183 10.81 4.15 -11.78
N GLY A 184 11.56 3.11 -12.12
CA GLY A 184 12.31 3.03 -13.39
C GLY A 184 13.68 3.71 -13.45
N PHE A 185 14.27 4.22 -12.36
CA PHE A 185 15.64 4.76 -12.37
C PHE A 185 16.64 3.86 -11.63
N LYS A 186 17.73 3.50 -12.31
CA LYS A 186 18.73 2.48 -11.93
C LYS A 186 20.01 3.14 -11.41
N ARG A 187 20.56 2.69 -10.27
CA ARG A 187 22.02 2.73 -10.01
C ARG A 187 22.62 1.42 -10.49
N ASP A 188 23.75 1.46 -11.18
CA ASP A 188 24.41 0.23 -11.62
C ASP A 188 24.78 -0.64 -10.41
N GLY A 189 24.30 -1.88 -10.41
CA GLY A 189 24.52 -2.88 -9.35
C GLY A 189 23.26 -3.45 -8.70
N ASP A 190 22.07 -2.86 -8.91
CA ASP A 190 20.83 -3.35 -8.30
C ASP A 190 20.15 -4.45 -9.14
N PRO A 191 19.76 -5.61 -8.55
CA PRO A 191 19.07 -6.66 -9.28
C PRO A 191 17.69 -6.19 -9.75
N VAL A 192 17.43 -6.45 -11.03
CA VAL A 192 16.21 -6.10 -11.76
C VAL A 192 15.01 -6.83 -11.16
N LEU A 193 14.06 -6.09 -10.58
CA LEU A 193 12.65 -6.48 -10.63
C LEU A 193 12.02 -5.80 -11.85
N ARG A 194 11.29 -6.62 -12.62
CA ARG A 194 10.69 -6.30 -13.93
C ARG A 194 9.91 -4.97 -13.90
N PRO A 195 9.78 -4.28 -15.05
CA PRO A 195 8.93 -3.10 -15.13
C PRO A 195 7.50 -3.49 -14.75
N GLY A 196 6.97 -2.87 -13.68
CA GLY A 196 5.57 -3.01 -13.29
C GLY A 196 5.26 -3.25 -11.81
N TRP A 197 6.22 -3.56 -10.94
CA TRP A 197 5.88 -3.89 -9.55
C TRP A 197 6.96 -3.41 -8.59
N THR A 198 6.59 -2.55 -7.65
CA THR A 198 7.43 -2.30 -6.48
C THR A 198 6.62 -2.61 -5.24
N LEU A 199 6.91 -3.80 -4.72
CA LEU A 199 6.38 -4.31 -3.48
C LEU A 199 7.34 -3.88 -2.38
N GLY A 200 6.98 -2.86 -1.62
CA GLY A 200 7.69 -2.55 -0.39
C GLY A 200 7.27 -3.55 0.69
N TRP A 201 7.83 -4.76 0.70
CA TRP A 201 7.84 -5.55 1.93
C TRP A 201 8.93 -5.01 2.84
N MET A 202 8.52 -4.65 4.05
CA MET A 202 9.35 -4.04 5.08
C MET A 202 10.35 -5.07 5.64
N PRO A 203 11.68 -4.93 5.41
CA PRO A 203 12.67 -5.99 5.73
C PRO A 203 12.90 -6.26 7.22
N GLN A 204 12.24 -5.52 8.11
CA GLN A 204 12.54 -5.48 9.54
C GLN A 204 11.64 -6.39 10.38
N CYS A 205 10.73 -7.14 9.74
CA CYS A 205 9.94 -8.15 10.43
C CYS A 205 10.80 -9.40 10.69
N HIS A 206 11.02 -9.76 11.96
CA HIS A 206 11.55 -11.09 12.34
C HIS A 206 10.60 -12.25 11.96
N HIS A 207 9.46 -11.95 11.31
CA HIS A 207 8.49 -12.90 10.82
C HIS A 207 8.91 -13.45 9.45
N VAL A 208 9.14 -14.76 9.37
CA VAL A 208 9.36 -15.46 8.11
C VAL A 208 7.99 -15.67 7.45
N PRO A 209 7.71 -15.04 6.29
CA PRO A 209 6.41 -15.18 5.64
C PRO A 209 6.16 -16.62 5.19
N SER A 210 4.92 -17.08 5.30
CA SER A 210 4.49 -18.37 4.74
C SER A 210 4.64 -18.38 3.21
N ASP A 211 4.69 -19.57 2.60
CA ASP A 211 4.86 -19.70 1.15
C ASP A 211 3.68 -19.07 0.37
N ALA A 212 2.49 -19.05 0.97
CA ALA A 212 1.32 -18.38 0.41
C ALA A 212 1.50 -16.85 0.35
N GLU A 213 2.15 -16.27 1.37
CA GLU A 213 2.41 -14.82 1.45
C GLU A 213 3.53 -14.40 0.50
N ARG A 214 4.59 -15.22 0.39
CA ARG A 214 5.68 -15.01 -0.56
C ARG A 214 5.20 -15.08 -2.01
N ASN A 215 4.36 -16.07 -2.33
CA ASN A 215 3.80 -16.21 -3.67
C ASN A 215 2.76 -15.13 -4.01
N ALA A 216 1.96 -14.68 -3.04
CA ALA A 216 0.97 -13.62 -3.26
C ALA A 216 1.62 -12.25 -3.50
N PHE A 217 2.79 -11.99 -2.89
CA PHE A 217 3.44 -10.69 -2.98
C PHE A 217 4.74 -10.66 -3.79
N ASN A 218 5.25 -11.78 -4.34
CA ASN A 218 6.45 -11.81 -5.22
C ASN A 218 7.61 -10.88 -4.78
N CYS A 219 7.93 -10.87 -3.49
CA CYS A 219 8.91 -9.95 -2.90
C CYS A 219 10.33 -10.52 -2.91
N GLY A 220 11.28 -9.79 -3.50
CA GLY A 220 12.71 -9.99 -3.27
C GLY A 220 13.17 -9.24 -2.02
N TYR A 221 13.99 -9.89 -1.19
CA TYR A 221 14.59 -9.32 0.02
C TYR A 221 15.84 -8.51 -0.38
N ASP A 222 15.85 -7.18 -0.18
CA ASP A 222 17.09 -6.38 -0.24
C ASP A 222 17.51 -6.01 1.19
N SER A 223 18.66 -6.54 1.61
CA SER A 223 19.23 -6.40 2.96
C SER A 223 20.19 -5.23 3.10
N ARG A 224 20.32 -4.37 2.09
CA ARG A 224 21.27 -3.25 2.14
C ARG A 224 20.74 -2.11 3.00
N PRO A 225 21.49 -1.67 4.02
CA PRO A 225 21.13 -0.49 4.79
C PRO A 225 21.12 0.74 3.88
N CYS A 226 20.16 1.63 4.11
CA CYS A 226 20.17 2.99 3.57
C CYS A 226 21.56 3.60 3.78
N PRO A 227 22.26 4.08 2.73
CA PRO A 227 23.50 4.81 2.94
C PRO A 227 23.15 6.07 3.73
N GLY A 228 23.57 6.09 4.99
CA GLY A 228 23.23 7.14 5.95
C GLY A 228 23.63 8.50 5.43
N GLY A 229 22.78 9.50 5.73
CA GLY A 229 23.14 10.90 5.64
C GLY A 229 24.48 11.12 6.34
N LEU A 230 25.38 11.80 5.63
CA LEU A 230 26.67 12.23 6.16
C LEU A 230 26.43 12.95 7.47
N GLY A 231 26.93 12.37 8.55
CA GLY A 231 27.17 13.11 9.77
C GLY A 231 28.16 14.24 9.46
N SER A 232 27.77 15.45 9.82
CA SER A 232 28.64 16.59 10.15
C SER A 232 27.82 17.56 10.99
#